data_AF-A0A6P1LBI4-F1
#
_entry.id   AF-A0A6P1LBI4-F1
#
_cell.length_a   1.000
_cell.length_b   1.000
_cell.length_c   1.000
_cell.angle_alpha   90.00
_cell.angle_beta   90.00
_cell.angle_gamma   90.00
#
_symmetry.space_group_name_H-M   'P 1'
#
loop_
_entity.id
_entity.type
_entity.pdbx_description
1 polymer ?
#
loop_
_entity_poly.entity_id
_entity_poly.type
_entity_poly.pdbx_seq_one_letter_code
_entity_poly.pdbx_strand_id
1 'polypeptide(L)'
;MLTASDIVITIIGYLGAVGIAIFSMPEVFNVIRKKKTNHINMALFLILMISSFCFVISGFYNIAKDISSGVDAIKWSFALAVAIANVMSGLSAGIVVFVKTYNIIMGKKNKMTEEEYGNYRANKKSQEITKTN
;
A
#
# COMPACT_ATOMS: atom_id res chain seq x y z
N MET A 1 11.32 -33.69 -5.53
CA MET A 1 12.50 -33.18 -4.80
C MET A 1 12.66 -31.72 -5.19
N LEU A 2 12.59 -30.77 -4.24
CA LEU A 2 12.81 -29.35 -4.53
C LEU A 2 14.27 -29.15 -4.97
N THR A 3 14.50 -28.44 -6.07
CA THR A 3 15.86 -28.08 -6.48
C THR A 3 16.39 -26.95 -5.60
N ALA A 4 17.71 -26.80 -5.48
CA ALA A 4 18.31 -25.69 -4.73
C ALA A 4 17.83 -24.32 -5.24
N SER A 5 17.58 -24.19 -6.55
CA SER A 5 16.97 -23.00 -7.16
C SER A 5 15.56 -22.72 -6.65
N ASP A 6 14.72 -23.74 -6.46
CA ASP A 6 13.35 -23.57 -5.98
C ASP A 6 13.31 -23.03 -4.54
N ILE A 7 14.23 -23.50 -3.71
CA ILE A 7 14.38 -23.04 -2.32
C ILE A 7 14.80 -21.57 -2.30
N VAL A 8 15.80 -21.18 -3.09
CA VAL A 8 16.29 -19.78 -3.16
C VAL A 8 15.19 -18.84 -3.66
N ILE A 9 14.46 -19.23 -4.71
CA ILE A 9 13.35 -18.43 -5.25
C ILE A 9 12.25 -18.24 -4.20
N THR A 10 11.94 -19.29 -3.45
CA THR A 10 10.94 -19.23 -2.38
C THR A 10 11.36 -18.25 -1.27
N ILE A 11 12.60 -18.33 -0.80
CA ILE A 11 13.14 -17.43 0.25
C ILE A 11 13.11 -15.98 -0.23
N ILE A 12 13.64 -15.69 -1.41
CA ILE A 12 13.68 -14.34 -1.98
C ILE A 12 12.25 -13.80 -2.15
N GLY A 13 11.34 -14.64 -2.61
CA GLY A 13 9.94 -14.25 -2.79
C GLY A 13 9.26 -13.88 -1.46
N TYR A 14 9.47 -14.66 -0.40
CA TYR A 14 8.91 -14.35 0.93
C TYR A 14 9.52 -13.06 1.50
N LEU A 15 10.84 -12.89 1.38
CA LEU A 15 11.50 -11.64 1.79
C LEU A 15 10.99 -10.44 1.01
N GLY A 16 10.75 -10.60 -0.30
CA GLY A 16 10.14 -9.58 -1.14
C GLY A 16 8.72 -9.21 -0.69
N ALA A 17 7.87 -10.21 -0.42
CA ALA A 17 6.50 -10.00 0.05
C ALA A 17 6.46 -9.25 1.41
N VAL A 18 7.31 -9.66 2.36
CA VAL A 18 7.44 -8.98 3.65
C VAL A 18 7.99 -7.56 3.46
N GLY A 19 9.00 -7.39 2.61
CA GLY A 19 9.60 -6.09 2.29
C GLY A 19 8.59 -5.10 1.71
N ILE A 20 7.73 -5.54 0.79
CA ILE A 20 6.64 -4.73 0.22
C ILE A 20 5.68 -4.27 1.31
N ALA A 21 5.25 -5.19 2.19
CA ALA A 21 4.34 -4.86 3.28
C ALA A 21 4.93 -3.81 4.22
N ILE A 22 6.19 -3.98 4.65
CA ILE A 22 6.89 -3.04 5.54
C ILE A 22 7.12 -1.69 4.87
N PHE A 23 7.56 -1.67 3.61
CA PHE A 23 7.85 -0.42 2.89
C PHE A 23 6.62 0.48 2.74
N SER A 24 5.44 -0.11 2.61
CA SER A 24 4.20 0.64 2.40
C SER A 24 3.68 1.36 3.66
N MET A 25 4.05 0.91 4.87
CA MET A 25 3.48 1.42 6.12
C MET A 25 3.94 2.84 6.53
N PRO A 26 5.25 3.18 6.54
CA PRO A 26 5.73 4.48 7.01
C PRO A 26 5.07 5.66 6.31
N GLU A 27 4.82 5.53 5.01
CA GLU A 27 4.23 6.59 4.21
C GLU A 27 2.75 6.82 4.56
N VAL A 28 1.99 5.74 4.78
CA VAL A 28 0.61 5.84 5.28
C VAL A 28 0.57 6.57 6.62
N PHE A 29 1.47 6.23 7.54
CA PHE A 29 1.56 6.92 8.83
C PHE A 29 1.90 8.41 8.67
N ASN A 30 2.86 8.75 7.79
CA ASN A 30 3.22 10.13 7.51
C ASN A 30 2.03 10.92 6.96
N VAL A 31 1.29 10.37 5.99
CA VAL A 31 0.15 11.02 5.36
C VAL A 31 -1.02 11.21 6.31
N ILE A 32 -1.35 10.19 7.12
CA ILE A 32 -2.44 10.28 8.11
C ILE A 32 -2.08 11.25 9.23
N ARG A 33 -0.83 11.21 9.73
CA ARG A 33 -0.41 12.03 10.88
C ARG A 33 -0.13 13.47 10.48
N LYS A 34 0.68 13.69 9.45
CA LYS A 34 1.15 15.03 9.04
C LYS A 34 0.15 15.72 8.12
N LYS A 35 -0.75 14.98 7.45
CA LYS A 35 -1.73 15.48 6.46
C LYS A 35 -1.12 16.27 5.30
N LYS A 36 0.21 16.27 5.17
CA LYS A 36 0.97 16.92 4.11
C LYS A 36 1.22 15.91 3.00
N THR A 37 0.82 16.27 1.78
CA THR A 37 0.90 15.38 0.61
C THR A 37 1.63 16.00 -0.59
N ASN A 38 2.18 17.21 -0.46
CA ASN A 38 2.75 17.94 -1.62
C ASN A 38 3.92 17.18 -2.29
N HIS A 39 4.77 16.52 -1.50
CA HIS A 39 5.96 15.78 -1.93
C HIS A 39 5.61 14.40 -2.52
N ILE A 40 4.35 13.99 -2.44
CA ILE A 40 3.91 12.68 -2.88
C ILE A 40 3.62 12.72 -4.37
N ASN A 41 4.31 11.88 -5.12
CA ASN A 41 4.05 11.67 -6.54
C ASN A 41 2.78 10.81 -6.72
N MET A 42 1.67 11.43 -7.10
CA MET A 42 0.39 10.74 -7.28
C MET A 42 0.44 9.63 -8.33
N ALA A 43 1.19 9.84 -9.42
CA ALA A 43 1.31 8.85 -10.49
C ALA A 43 2.00 7.57 -10.00
N LEU A 44 3.03 7.71 -9.16
CA LEU A 44 3.73 6.57 -8.56
C LEU A 44 2.78 5.71 -7.73
N PHE A 45 1.97 6.33 -6.86
CA PHE A 45 1.04 5.58 -6.01
C PHE A 45 -0.16 5.00 -6.78
N LEU A 46 -0.60 5.65 -7.86
CA LEU A 46 -1.61 5.08 -8.76
C LEU A 46 -1.08 3.84 -9.49
N ILE A 47 0.14 3.92 -10.03
CA ILE A 47 0.80 2.76 -10.66
C ILE A 47 0.97 1.64 -9.64
N LEU A 48 1.47 1.96 -8.44
CA LEU A 48 1.64 0.99 -7.36
C LEU A 48 0.32 0.32 -6.97
N MET A 49 -0.76 1.09 -6.90
CA MET A 49 -2.11 0.57 -6.61
C MET A 49 -2.55 -0.41 -7.71
N ILE A 50 -2.44 -0.03 -8.98
CA ILE A 50 -2.81 -0.88 -10.13
C ILE A 50 -1.95 -2.15 -10.16
N SER A 51 -0.62 -2.03 -10.04
CA SER A 51 0.30 -3.17 -9.97
C SER A 51 -0.06 -4.11 -8.83
N SER A 52 -0.36 -3.57 -7.65
CA SER A 52 -0.78 -4.37 -6.49
C SER A 52 -2.05 -5.15 -6.80
N PHE A 53 -3.07 -4.54 -7.42
CA PHE A 53 -4.27 -5.26 -7.86
C PHE A 53 -3.97 -6.38 -8.86
N CYS A 54 -3.09 -6.14 -9.84
CA CYS A 54 -2.68 -7.19 -10.78
C CYS A 54 -2.01 -8.37 -10.07
N PHE A 55 -1.14 -8.11 -9.09
CA PHE A 55 -0.49 -9.17 -8.31
C PHE A 55 -1.46 -9.92 -7.38
N VAL A 56 -2.46 -9.23 -6.82
CA VAL A 56 -3.54 -9.88 -6.06
C VAL A 56 -4.31 -10.86 -6.95
N ILE A 57 -4.74 -10.41 -8.13
CA ILE A 57 -5.47 -11.26 -9.10
C ILE A 57 -4.60 -12.45 -9.52
N SER A 58 -3.33 -12.20 -9.85
CA SER A 58 -2.38 -13.25 -10.23
C SER A 58 -2.16 -14.27 -9.10
N GLY A 59 -2.03 -13.80 -7.85
CA GLY A 59 -1.88 -14.66 -6.68
C GLY A 59 -3.09 -15.57 -6.48
N PHE A 60 -4.31 -15.02 -6.48
CA PHE A 60 -5.53 -15.83 -6.35
C PHE A 60 -5.75 -16.78 -7.53
N TYR A 61 -5.43 -16.36 -8.75
CA TYR A 61 -5.48 -17.23 -9.93
C TYR A 61 -4.54 -18.44 -9.79
N ASN A 62 -3.29 -18.20 -9.34
CA ASN A 62 -2.32 -19.28 -9.12
C ASN A 62 -2.76 -20.23 -7.99
N ILE A 63 -3.33 -19.70 -6.90
CA ILE A 63 -3.90 -20.53 -5.82
C ILE A 63 -5.02 -21.43 -6.37
N ALA A 64 -5.96 -20.87 -7.13
CA ALA A 64 -7.06 -21.64 -7.70
C ALA A 64 -6.58 -22.73 -8.67
N LYS A 65 -5.57 -22.41 -9.49
CA LYS A 65 -4.94 -23.36 -10.42
C LYS A 65 -4.22 -24.50 -9.67
N ASP A 66 -3.46 -24.18 -8.62
CA ASP A 66 -2.70 -25.16 -7.85
C ASP A 66 -3.61 -26.09 -7.04
N ILE A 67 -4.70 -25.57 -6.46
CA ILE A 67 -5.74 -26.37 -5.79
C ILE A 67 -6.40 -27.35 -6.78
N SER A 68 -6.76 -26.86 -7.97
CA SER A 68 -7.39 -27.68 -9.02
C SER A 68 -6.46 -28.79 -9.54
N SER A 69 -5.14 -28.56 -9.51
CA SER A 69 -4.13 -29.49 -10.01
C SER A 69 -3.62 -30.48 -8.95
N GLY A 70 -4.17 -30.46 -7.72
CA GLY A 70 -3.76 -31.36 -6.64
C GLY A 70 -2.35 -31.12 -6.11
N VAL A 71 -1.84 -29.89 -6.22
CA VAL A 71 -0.46 -29.52 -5.88
C VAL A 71 -0.31 -29.32 -4.36
N ASP A 72 0.85 -29.72 -3.82
CA ASP A 72 1.21 -29.61 -2.40
C ASP A 72 0.96 -28.23 -1.78
N ALA A 73 0.59 -28.25 -0.49
CA ALA A 73 0.28 -27.08 0.34
C ALA A 73 1.30 -25.93 0.27
N ILE A 74 2.56 -26.29 0.04
CA ILE A 74 3.69 -25.38 0.06
C ILE A 74 3.65 -24.39 -1.11
N LYS A 75 3.16 -24.78 -2.30
CA LYS A 75 3.18 -23.90 -3.49
C LYS A 75 2.11 -22.81 -3.45
N TRP A 76 0.89 -23.15 -3.04
CA TRP A 76 -0.17 -22.14 -2.93
C TRP A 76 -0.01 -21.23 -1.69
N SER A 77 0.70 -21.68 -0.65
CA SER A 77 1.08 -20.84 0.50
C SER A 77 1.94 -19.63 0.11
N PHE A 78 2.82 -19.80 -0.88
CA PHE A 78 3.63 -18.70 -1.41
C PHE A 78 2.78 -17.69 -2.20
N ALA A 79 1.95 -18.19 -3.13
CA ALA A 79 1.04 -17.35 -3.90
C ALA A 79 0.08 -16.56 -2.99
N LEU A 80 -0.36 -17.17 -1.88
CA LEU A 80 -1.17 -16.52 -0.85
C LEU A 80 -0.40 -15.40 -0.14
N ALA A 81 0.86 -15.63 0.25
CA ALA A 81 1.67 -14.60 0.88
C ALA A 81 1.89 -13.38 -0.04
N VAL A 82 2.18 -13.62 -1.33
CA VAL A 82 2.30 -12.55 -2.33
C VAL A 82 0.98 -11.81 -2.50
N ALA A 83 -0.15 -12.51 -2.57
CA ALA A 83 -1.47 -11.89 -2.67
C ALA A 83 -1.75 -10.98 -1.47
N ILE A 84 -1.54 -11.46 -0.25
CA ILE A 84 -1.78 -10.70 0.98
C ILE A 84 -0.88 -9.46 1.06
N ALA A 85 0.41 -9.59 0.75
CA ALA A 85 1.33 -8.46 0.73
C ALA A 85 0.89 -7.37 -0.26
N ASN A 86 0.39 -7.78 -1.43
CA ASN A 86 -0.11 -6.84 -2.43
C ASN A 86 -1.48 -6.24 -2.05
N VAL A 87 -2.34 -6.94 -1.31
CA VAL A 87 -3.54 -6.31 -0.71
C VAL A 87 -3.11 -5.17 0.23
N MET A 88 -2.14 -5.42 1.11
CA MET A 88 -1.65 -4.40 2.04
C MET A 88 -1.00 -3.21 1.32
N SER A 89 -0.17 -3.48 0.30
CA SER A 89 0.44 -2.45 -0.54
C SER A 89 -0.61 -1.62 -1.29
N GLY A 90 -1.58 -2.28 -1.91
CA GLY A 90 -2.66 -1.63 -2.66
C GLY A 90 -3.53 -0.75 -1.77
N LEU A 91 -3.91 -1.22 -0.58
CA LEU A 91 -4.66 -0.42 0.40
C LEU A 91 -3.85 0.79 0.88
N SER A 92 -2.56 0.59 1.17
CA SER A 92 -1.66 1.67 1.59
C SER A 92 -1.55 2.76 0.53
N ALA A 93 -1.31 2.36 -0.73
CA ALA A 93 -1.27 3.28 -1.86
C ALA A 93 -2.61 3.98 -2.08
N GLY A 94 -3.73 3.26 -1.93
CA GLY A 94 -5.08 3.81 -2.00
C GLY A 94 -5.34 4.90 -0.95
N ILE A 95 -4.91 4.68 0.31
CA ILE A 95 -5.02 5.68 1.37
C ILE A 95 -4.22 6.95 1.01
N VAL A 96 -2.99 6.79 0.53
CA VAL A 96 -2.12 7.91 0.14
C VAL A 96 -2.76 8.72 -1.00
N VAL A 97 -3.21 8.04 -2.04
CA VAL A 97 -3.91 8.66 -3.19
C VAL A 97 -5.18 9.37 -2.73
N PHE A 98 -5.97 8.74 -1.87
CA PHE A 98 -7.20 9.30 -1.35
C PHE A 98 -6.94 10.60 -0.57
N VAL A 99 -6.00 10.60 0.36
CA VAL A 99 -5.69 11.79 1.16
C VAL A 99 -5.12 12.91 0.29
N LYS A 100 -4.25 12.60 -0.68
CA LYS A 100 -3.73 13.60 -1.62
C LYS A 100 -4.84 14.20 -2.46
N THR A 101 -5.71 13.36 -3.02
CA THR A 101 -6.87 13.80 -3.83
C THR A 101 -7.80 14.68 -3.00
N TYR A 102 -8.09 14.29 -1.76
CA TYR A 102 -8.88 15.09 -0.82
C TYR A 102 -8.26 16.47 -0.57
N ASN A 103 -6.94 16.52 -0.34
CA ASN A 103 -6.23 17.79 -0.13
C ASN A 103 -6.28 18.69 -1.36
N ILE A 104 -6.14 18.13 -2.58
CA ILE A 104 -6.24 18.88 -3.83
C ILE A 104 -7.66 19.45 -4.02
N ILE A 105 -8.70 18.62 -3.85
CA ILE A 105 -10.10 19.03 -4.04
C ILE A 105 -10.49 20.11 -3.03
N MET A 106 -10.18 19.89 -1.76
CA MET A 106 -10.53 20.83 -0.70
C MET A 106 -9.65 22.08 -0.72
N GLY A 107 -8.39 21.99 -1.14
CA GLY A 107 -7.56 23.17 -1.42
C GLY A 107 -8.22 24.06 -2.46
N LYS A 108 -8.60 23.48 -3.61
CA LYS A 108 -9.34 24.21 -4.66
C LYS A 108 -10.65 24.82 -4.15
N LYS A 109 -11.43 24.08 -3.37
CA LYS A 109 -12.69 24.57 -2.78
C LYS A 109 -12.49 25.76 -1.84
N ASN A 110 -11.38 25.79 -1.11
CA ASN A 110 -11.06 26.85 -0.15
C ASN A 110 -10.16 27.96 -0.73
N LYS A 111 -9.90 27.95 -2.05
CA LYS A 111 -8.97 28.87 -2.72
C LYS A 111 -7.55 28.86 -2.10
N MET A 112 -7.11 27.69 -1.64
CA MET A 112 -5.80 27.43 -1.07
C MET A 112 -5.03 26.45 -1.96
N THR A 113 -3.70 26.50 -1.94
CA THR A 113 -2.88 25.45 -2.54
C THR A 113 -3.02 24.13 -1.78
N GLU A 114 -2.64 23.00 -2.41
CA GLU A 114 -2.63 21.68 -1.74
C GLU A 114 -1.82 21.72 -0.44
N GLU A 115 -0.67 22.41 -0.48
CA GLU A 115 0.24 22.54 0.65
C GLU A 115 -0.35 23.41 1.77
N GLU A 116 -0.90 24.57 1.42
CA GLU A 116 -1.59 25.46 2.38
C GLU A 116 -2.73 24.75 3.08
N TYR A 117 -3.54 24.01 2.33
CA TYR A 117 -4.66 23.27 2.89
C TYR A 117 -4.20 22.11 3.80
N GLY A 118 -3.14 21.41 3.41
CA GLY A 118 -2.50 20.39 4.26
C GLY A 118 -2.00 20.97 5.59
N ASN A 119 -1.34 22.13 5.55
CA ASN A 119 -0.87 22.86 6.73
C ASN A 119 -2.03 23.31 7.63
N TYR A 120 -3.09 23.87 7.05
CA TYR A 120 -4.30 24.27 7.78
C TYR A 120 -4.91 23.10 8.56
N ARG A 121 -5.07 21.93 7.93
CA ARG A 121 -5.63 20.73 8.58
C ARG A 121 -4.73 20.13 9.67
N ALA A 122 -3.41 20.26 9.52
CA ALA A 122 -2.46 19.81 10.53
C ALA A 122 -2.51 20.72 11.78
N ASN A 123 -2.57 22.03 11.57
CA ASN A 123 -2.62 23.02 12.65
C ASN A 123 -3.95 22.97 13.42
N LYS A 124 -5.09 22.84 12.71
CA LYS A 124 -6.40 22.69 13.35
C LYS A 124 -6.47 21.49 14.31
N LYS A 125 -5.93 20.33 13.88
CA LYS A 125 -5.88 19.12 14.73
C LYS A 125 -5.02 19.33 15.97
N SER A 126 -3.90 20.05 15.85
CA SER A 126 -3.00 20.33 16.97
C SER A 126 -3.69 21.21 18.02
N GLN A 127 -4.44 22.22 17.60
CA GLN A 127 -5.20 23.10 18.49
C GLN A 127 -6.35 22.37 19.21
N GLU A 128 -7.00 21.40 18.56
CA GLU A 128 -8.04 20.56 19.19
C GLU A 128 -7.46 19.66 20.30
N ILE A 129 -6.26 19.08 20.09
CA ILE A 129 -5.57 18.25 21.08
C ILE A 129 -5.10 19.09 22.29
N THR A 130 -4.63 20.30 22.08
CA THR A 130 -4.21 21.18 23.20
C THR A 130 -5.38 21.64 24.07
N LYS A 131 -6.59 21.72 23.52
CA LYS A 131 -7.80 22.12 24.28
C LYS A 131 -8.41 20.99 25.12
N THR A 132 -7.99 19.75 24.90
CA THR A 132 -8.54 18.55 25.57
C THR A 132 -7.61 18.00 26.65
N ASN A 133 -6.45 18.63 26.89
CA ASN A 133 -5.54 18.38 28.00
C ASN A 133 -5.50 19.59 28.92
#